data_AF-A0AA86SS66-F1
#
_entry.id   AF-A0AA86SS66-F1
#
_cell.length_a   1.000
_cell.length_b   1.000
_cell.length_c   1.000
_cell.angle_alpha   90.00
_cell.angle_beta   90.00
_cell.angle_gamma   90.00
#
_symmetry.space_group_name_H-M   'P 1'
#
loop_
_entity.id
_entity.type
_entity.pdbx_description
1 polymer ?
#
loop_
_entity_poly.entity_id
_entity_poly.type
_entity_poly.pdbx_seq_one_letter_code
_entity_poly.pdbx_strand_id
1 'polypeptide(L)'
;MSARVSALPDLFSDFRFLDSQPFLQKINMFWRMAGLSTASPVETILDKENFTLDELLDEDEIIQECKALNSRLINFLSAKAQVEQLIRYIIEEAPEDAEKKRSFKFPFIACEIFTCEVDIILKTLIEDEELMNLLFSFLDLNHSHSNLLAGYFSKVVVCLLLRKTVPFLQYVQTMMHFL
;
A
#
# COMPACT_ATOMS: atom_id res chain seq x y z
N MET A 1 -34.28 27.83 3.65
CA MET A 1 -32.85 27.61 3.95
C MET A 1 -32.70 26.36 4.79
N SER A 2 -32.34 25.24 4.16
CA SER A 2 -31.61 24.12 4.77
C SER A 2 -31.39 23.10 3.65
N ALA A 3 -30.21 23.16 3.03
CA ALA A 3 -29.84 22.23 1.97
C ALA A 3 -29.18 20.99 2.62
N ARG A 4 -29.66 19.83 2.17
CA ARG A 4 -29.33 18.47 2.58
C ARG A 4 -27.83 18.18 2.68
N VAL A 5 -27.41 17.68 3.84
CA VAL A 5 -26.27 16.79 3.99
C VAL A 5 -26.84 15.37 4.07
N SER A 6 -26.82 14.61 2.98
CA SER A 6 -26.97 13.14 3.03
C SER A 6 -26.84 12.53 1.62
N ALA A 7 -25.64 12.05 1.30
CA ALA A 7 -25.36 10.83 0.52
C ALA A 7 -23.89 10.87 0.08
N LEU A 8 -22.97 10.62 1.01
CA LEU A 8 -21.69 10.02 0.63
C LEU A 8 -21.98 8.52 0.44
N PRO A 9 -21.69 7.91 -0.72
CA PRO A 9 -21.82 6.47 -0.87
C PRO A 9 -20.88 5.75 0.11
N ASP A 10 -21.37 4.66 0.71
CA ASP A 10 -20.66 3.85 1.70
C ASP A 10 -19.38 3.28 1.09
N LEU A 11 -18.26 3.95 1.33
CA LEU A 11 -16.91 3.50 0.97
C LEU A 11 -16.62 2.06 1.44
N PHE A 12 -17.35 1.59 2.46
CA PHE A 12 -17.29 0.24 3.01
C PHE A 12 -17.88 -0.87 2.11
N SER A 13 -18.77 -0.58 1.16
CA SER A 13 -19.29 -1.62 0.26
C SER A 13 -18.27 -2.05 -0.80
N ASP A 14 -17.39 -1.16 -1.23
CA ASP A 14 -16.33 -1.46 -2.21
C ASP A 14 -15.24 -2.38 -1.64
N PHE A 15 -15.02 -2.40 -0.33
CA PHE A 15 -14.07 -3.32 0.30
C PHE A 15 -14.44 -4.79 0.11
N ARG A 16 -15.73 -5.13 0.10
CA ARG A 16 -16.19 -6.51 -0.16
C ARG A 16 -15.99 -6.93 -1.62
N PHE A 17 -15.87 -5.98 -2.56
CA PHE A 17 -15.61 -6.26 -3.97
C PHE A 17 -14.17 -6.74 -4.20
N LEU A 18 -13.20 -6.23 -3.41
CA LEU A 18 -11.82 -6.71 -3.41
C LEU A 18 -11.74 -8.16 -2.88
N ASP A 19 -12.36 -8.44 -1.73
CA ASP A 19 -12.42 -9.81 -1.16
C ASP A 19 -13.12 -10.85 -2.05
N SER A 20 -13.91 -10.39 -3.03
CA SER A 20 -14.64 -11.24 -3.98
C SER A 20 -13.84 -11.60 -5.23
N GLN A 21 -12.63 -11.06 -5.41
CA GLN A 21 -11.78 -11.37 -6.56
C GLN A 21 -11.14 -12.77 -6.38
N PRO A 22 -11.37 -13.74 -7.29
CA PRO A 22 -10.86 -15.11 -7.18
C PRO A 22 -9.32 -15.20 -7.13
N PHE A 23 -8.61 -14.15 -7.55
CA PHE A 23 -7.16 -14.03 -7.41
C PHE A 23 -6.72 -13.87 -5.94
N LEU A 24 -7.46 -13.12 -5.12
CA LEU A 24 -7.11 -12.81 -3.73
C LEU A 24 -7.34 -14.00 -2.78
N GLN A 25 -8.34 -14.85 -3.05
CA GLN A 25 -8.54 -16.08 -2.29
C GLN A 25 -7.43 -17.13 -2.53
N LYS A 26 -6.83 -17.14 -3.72
CA LYS A 26 -5.74 -18.05 -4.07
C LYS A 26 -4.44 -17.69 -3.36
N ILE A 27 -4.21 -16.38 -3.17
CA ILE A 27 -3.12 -15.85 -2.35
C ILE A 27 -3.29 -16.33 -0.90
N ASN A 28 -4.49 -16.21 -0.31
CA ASN A 28 -4.73 -16.57 1.09
C ASN A 28 -4.50 -18.07 1.44
N MET A 29 -4.61 -18.98 0.46
CA MET A 29 -4.33 -20.41 0.65
C MET A 29 -2.85 -20.79 0.48
N PHE A 30 -2.06 -19.99 -0.23
CA PHE A 30 -0.63 -20.24 -0.47
C PHE A 30 0.22 -20.09 0.80
N TRP A 31 -0.18 -19.19 1.71
CA TRP A 31 0.58 -18.80 2.92
C TRP A 31 0.55 -19.78 4.10
N ARG A 32 -0.03 -20.97 3.93
CA ARG A 32 -0.32 -21.86 5.07
C ARG A 32 0.77 -22.87 5.41
N MET A 33 1.96 -22.80 4.80
CA MET A 33 3.06 -23.70 5.12
C MET A 33 4.40 -22.98 5.18
N ALA A 34 4.86 -22.65 6.38
CA ALA A 34 6.27 -22.37 6.63
C ALA A 34 6.73 -23.22 7.82
N GLY A 35 7.55 -24.23 7.51
CA GLY A 35 8.26 -25.07 8.45
C GLY A 35 9.70 -25.23 8.00
N LEU A 36 10.61 -25.15 8.97
CA LEU A 36 12.06 -25.39 8.93
C LEU A 36 12.97 -24.29 8.35
N SER A 37 13.94 -23.91 9.19
CA SER A 37 15.01 -22.94 8.94
C SER A 37 15.89 -23.29 7.74
N THR A 38 15.69 -22.55 6.67
CA THR A 38 16.71 -22.12 5.70
C THR A 38 16.68 -20.60 5.67
N ALA A 39 17.78 -19.93 5.31
CA ALA A 39 17.76 -18.46 5.18
C ALA A 39 16.61 -18.04 4.25
N SER A 40 15.80 -17.09 4.69
CA SER A 40 14.64 -16.60 3.93
C SER A 40 15.10 -16.08 2.57
N PRO A 41 14.35 -16.31 1.48
CA PRO A 41 14.64 -15.72 0.16
C PRO A 41 14.82 -14.20 0.25
N VAL A 42 14.04 -13.54 1.11
CA VAL A 42 14.14 -12.10 1.39
C VAL A 42 15.50 -11.74 1.99
N GLU A 43 15.99 -12.49 2.98
CA GLU A 43 17.34 -12.26 3.55
C GLU A 43 18.43 -12.45 2.51
N THR A 44 18.28 -13.46 1.64
CA THR A 44 19.24 -13.71 0.55
C THR A 44 19.31 -12.53 -0.42
N ILE A 45 18.20 -11.84 -0.69
CA ILE A 45 18.18 -10.62 -1.50
C ILE A 45 18.82 -9.46 -0.75
N LEU A 46 18.50 -9.29 0.54
CA LEU A 46 19.04 -8.21 1.38
C LEU A 46 20.57 -8.30 1.58
N ASP A 47 21.15 -9.49 1.37
CA ASP A 47 22.60 -9.71 1.39
C ASP A 47 23.33 -9.30 0.10
N LYS A 48 22.59 -9.01 -0.98
CA LYS A 48 23.19 -8.50 -2.23
C LYS A 48 23.61 -7.04 -2.05
N GLU A 49 24.70 -6.63 -2.70
CA GLU A 49 25.17 -5.24 -2.64
C GLU A 49 24.22 -4.25 -3.35
N ASN A 50 23.52 -4.68 -4.41
CA ASN A 50 22.70 -3.82 -5.27
C ASN A 50 21.34 -4.45 -5.60
N PHE A 51 20.57 -4.86 -4.58
CA PHE A 51 19.20 -5.31 -4.81
C PHE A 51 18.25 -4.12 -5.05
N THR A 52 17.10 -4.42 -5.63
CA THR A 52 16.04 -3.45 -5.91
C THR A 52 14.79 -3.72 -5.08
N LEU A 53 13.92 -2.71 -4.94
CA LEU A 53 12.59 -2.90 -4.33
C LEU A 53 11.79 -3.96 -5.09
N ASP A 54 11.84 -3.93 -6.43
CA ASP A 54 11.11 -4.86 -7.29
C ASP A 54 11.50 -6.32 -7.06
N GLU A 55 12.79 -6.60 -6.82
CA GLU A 55 13.24 -7.95 -6.43
C GLU A 55 12.59 -8.40 -5.12
N LEU A 56 12.51 -7.52 -4.12
CA LEU A 56 11.86 -7.83 -2.86
C LEU A 56 10.34 -8.00 -3.01
N LEU A 57 9.69 -7.17 -3.83
CA LEU A 57 8.25 -7.28 -4.08
C LEU A 57 7.87 -8.51 -4.91
N ASP A 58 8.80 -9.11 -5.65
CA ASP A 58 8.56 -10.38 -6.33
C ASP A 58 8.75 -11.60 -5.42
N GLU A 59 9.29 -11.44 -4.21
CA GLU A 59 9.31 -12.53 -3.24
C GLU A 59 7.93 -12.73 -2.61
N ASP A 60 7.50 -13.99 -2.54
CA ASP A 60 6.23 -14.32 -1.94
C ASP A 60 6.29 -14.02 -0.41
N GLU A 61 7.37 -14.38 0.27
CA GLU A 61 7.47 -14.23 1.73
C GLU A 61 7.57 -12.77 2.24
N ILE A 62 7.61 -11.76 1.36
CA ILE A 62 7.84 -10.35 1.71
C ILE A 62 6.88 -9.81 2.77
N ILE A 63 5.58 -10.12 2.66
CA ILE A 63 4.57 -9.67 3.63
C ILE A 63 4.72 -10.41 4.96
N GLN A 64 5.08 -11.69 4.92
CA GLN A 64 5.29 -12.48 6.11
C GLN A 64 6.52 -11.99 6.88
N GLU A 65 7.62 -11.67 6.19
CA GLU A 65 8.83 -11.09 6.77
C GLU A 65 8.57 -9.71 7.40
N CYS A 66 7.74 -8.87 6.76
CA CYS A 66 7.28 -7.62 7.37
C CYS A 66 6.54 -7.88 8.70
N LYS A 67 5.59 -8.83 8.71
CA LYS A 67 4.82 -9.21 9.91
C LYS A 67 5.68 -9.90 10.98
N ALA A 68 6.75 -10.58 10.57
CA ALA A 68 7.76 -11.15 11.46
C ALA A 68 8.73 -10.10 12.03
N LEU A 69 8.52 -8.82 11.69
CA LEU A 69 9.33 -7.69 12.14
C LEU A 69 10.80 -7.80 11.74
N ASN A 70 11.05 -8.28 10.52
CA ASN A 70 12.39 -8.30 9.95
C ASN A 70 12.97 -6.89 9.87
N SER A 71 13.91 -6.59 10.78
CA SER A 71 14.44 -5.23 10.96
C SER A 71 15.15 -4.68 9.71
N ARG A 72 15.90 -5.52 8.98
CA ARG A 72 16.61 -5.10 7.77
C ARG A 72 15.62 -4.72 6.67
N LEU A 73 14.62 -5.57 6.46
CA LEU A 73 13.56 -5.32 5.50
C LEU A 73 12.77 -4.05 5.86
N ILE A 74 12.33 -3.93 7.12
CA ILE A 74 11.52 -2.79 7.56
C ILE A 74 12.32 -1.49 7.40
N ASN A 75 13.58 -1.47 7.81
CA ASN A 75 14.44 -0.28 7.67
C ASN A 75 14.58 0.15 6.20
N PHE A 76 14.73 -0.82 5.29
CA PHE A 76 14.76 -0.55 3.86
C PHE A 76 13.42 0.02 3.35
N LEU A 77 12.31 -0.68 3.63
CA LEU A 77 10.97 -0.28 3.18
C LEU A 77 10.48 1.05 3.77
N SER A 78 10.96 1.42 4.96
CA SER A 78 10.65 2.71 5.59
C SER A 78 11.50 3.87 5.09
N ALA A 79 12.43 3.66 4.16
CA ALA A 79 13.14 4.79 3.55
C ALA A 79 12.17 5.57 2.64
N LYS A 80 12.24 6.90 2.68
CA LYS A 80 11.35 7.80 1.91
C LYS A 80 11.19 7.38 0.44
N ALA A 81 12.30 7.10 -0.25
CA ALA A 81 12.27 6.69 -1.65
C ALA A 81 11.51 5.38 -1.89
N GLN A 82 11.57 4.43 -0.94
CA GLN A 82 10.84 3.17 -1.05
C GLN A 82 9.35 3.39 -0.78
N VAL A 83 9.00 4.19 0.23
CA VAL A 83 7.61 4.56 0.51
C VAL A 83 7.00 5.31 -0.68
N GLU A 84 7.73 6.24 -1.28
CA GLU A 84 7.32 6.94 -2.49
C GLU A 84 7.00 5.96 -3.63
N GLN A 85 7.90 5.01 -3.91
CA GLN A 85 7.69 4.02 -4.95
C GLN A 85 6.50 3.09 -4.67
N LEU A 86 6.30 2.70 -3.41
CA LEU A 86 5.12 1.92 -2.99
C LEU A 86 3.81 2.70 -3.20
N ILE A 87 3.80 4.02 -2.96
CA ILE A 87 2.65 4.87 -3.27
C ILE A 87 2.39 4.90 -4.78
N ARG A 88 3.43 5.06 -5.61
CA ARG A 88 3.29 5.06 -7.08
C ARG A 88 2.65 3.78 -7.59
N TYR A 89 3.03 2.62 -7.05
CA TYR A 89 2.35 1.36 -7.39
C TYR A 89 0.85 1.33 -7.04
N ILE A 90 0.39 2.16 -6.10
CA ILE A 90 -1.02 2.21 -5.68
C ILE A 90 -1.82 3.24 -6.47
N ILE A 91 -1.19 4.33 -6.93
CA ILE A 91 -1.91 5.47 -7.53
C ILE A 91 -1.71 5.61 -9.05
N GLU A 92 -0.62 5.04 -9.60
CA GLU A 92 -0.28 5.12 -11.02
C GLU A 92 -0.58 3.79 -11.72
N GLU A 93 -1.18 3.87 -12.92
CA GLU A 93 -1.34 2.70 -13.78
C GLU A 93 0.03 2.27 -14.32
N ALA A 94 0.29 0.96 -14.31
CA ALA A 94 1.48 0.43 -14.95
C ALA A 94 1.42 0.70 -16.47
N PRO A 95 2.55 1.06 -17.11
CA PRO A 95 2.56 1.31 -18.54
C PRO A 95 2.20 0.04 -19.32
N GLU A 96 1.62 0.18 -20.52
CA GLU A 96 1.05 -0.94 -21.30
C GLU A 96 2.07 -2.04 -21.66
N ASP A 97 3.35 -1.68 -21.70
CA ASP A 97 4.49 -2.55 -21.98
C ASP A 97 5.07 -3.24 -20.73
N ALA A 98 4.57 -2.88 -19.54
CA ALA A 98 4.97 -3.55 -18.30
C ALA A 98 4.59 -5.03 -18.31
N GLU A 99 5.44 -5.85 -17.71
CA GLU A 99 5.17 -7.27 -17.53
C GLU A 99 3.83 -7.44 -16.77
N LYS A 100 2.81 -7.99 -17.43
CA LYS A 100 1.43 -8.08 -16.89
C LYS A 100 1.32 -8.72 -15.50
N LYS A 101 2.32 -9.52 -15.09
CA LYS A 101 2.39 -10.06 -13.72
C LYS A 101 2.69 -8.96 -12.70
N ARG A 102 3.59 -8.05 -13.03
CA ARG A 102 4.02 -6.93 -12.17
C ARG A 102 2.95 -5.84 -12.07
N SER A 103 2.16 -5.63 -13.11
CA SER A 103 1.06 -4.64 -13.12
C SER A 103 -0.05 -4.93 -12.11
N PHE A 104 -0.17 -6.18 -11.63
CA PHE A 104 -1.13 -6.54 -10.58
C PHE A 104 -0.45 -6.92 -9.25
N LYS A 105 0.72 -7.57 -9.31
CA LYS A 105 1.43 -8.01 -8.11
C LYS A 105 1.93 -6.81 -7.30
N PHE A 106 2.57 -5.83 -7.91
CA PHE A 106 3.19 -4.74 -7.17
C PHE A 106 2.18 -3.80 -6.49
N PRO A 107 1.08 -3.37 -7.15
CA PRO A 107 0.02 -2.62 -6.47
C PRO A 107 -0.56 -3.38 -5.28
N PHE A 108 -0.77 -4.69 -5.44
CA PHE A 108 -1.27 -5.56 -4.37
C PHE A 108 -0.29 -5.64 -3.19
N ILE A 109 0.97 -5.98 -3.44
CA ILE A 109 1.99 -6.12 -2.39
C ILE A 109 2.25 -4.77 -1.71
N ALA A 110 2.28 -3.66 -2.45
CA ALA A 110 2.42 -2.33 -1.86
C ALA A 110 1.27 -1.99 -0.90
N CYS A 111 0.03 -2.27 -1.31
CA CYS A 111 -1.14 -2.11 -0.45
C CYS A 111 -1.05 -2.98 0.82
N GLU A 112 -0.62 -4.23 0.68
CA GLU A 112 -0.40 -5.13 1.83
C GLU A 112 0.71 -4.63 2.74
N ILE A 113 1.83 -4.09 2.22
CA ILE A 113 2.91 -3.53 3.04
C ILE A 113 2.41 -2.37 3.90
N PHE A 114 1.63 -1.44 3.33
CA PHE A 114 1.05 -0.35 4.13
C PHE A 114 0.04 -0.85 5.18
N THR A 115 -0.64 -1.98 4.91
CA THR A 115 -1.71 -2.47 5.78
C THR A 115 -1.33 -3.69 6.63
N CYS A 116 -0.07 -4.14 6.59
CA CYS A 116 0.42 -5.31 7.35
C CYS A 116 0.72 -5.04 8.82
N GLU A 117 0.31 -3.88 9.34
CA GLU A 117 0.44 -3.46 10.74
C GLU A 117 1.86 -3.09 11.21
N VAL A 118 2.81 -2.94 10.29
CA VAL A 118 4.15 -2.41 10.60
C VAL A 118 4.12 -0.89 10.74
N ASP A 119 4.20 -0.41 11.99
CA ASP A 119 3.99 1.00 12.34
C ASP A 119 5.00 1.98 11.71
N ILE A 120 6.25 1.55 11.50
CA ILE A 120 7.36 2.40 11.05
C ILE A 120 7.14 2.88 9.60
N ILE A 121 6.64 2.00 8.73
CA ILE A 121 6.37 2.33 7.33
C ILE A 121 5.22 3.35 7.26
N LEU A 122 4.14 3.12 8.01
CA LEU A 122 3.02 4.06 8.11
C LEU A 122 3.42 5.42 8.72
N LYS A 123 4.35 5.44 9.69
CA LYS A 123 4.91 6.69 10.23
C LYS A 123 5.63 7.49 9.16
N THR A 124 6.49 6.84 8.37
CA THR A 124 7.23 7.51 7.29
C THR A 124 6.26 8.16 6.30
N LEU A 125 5.19 7.45 5.91
CA LEU A 125 4.15 7.99 5.04
C LEU A 125 3.46 9.21 5.64
N ILE A 126 2.96 9.12 6.88
CA ILE A 126 2.10 10.16 7.46
C ILE A 126 2.86 11.39 7.96
N GLU A 127 4.14 11.26 8.26
CA GLU A 127 4.99 12.34 8.78
C GLU A 127 5.66 13.16 7.65
N ASP A 128 5.65 12.65 6.41
CA ASP A 128 6.19 13.35 5.24
C ASP A 128 5.07 13.95 4.38
N GLU A 129 5.03 15.28 4.33
CA GLU A 129 4.00 16.02 3.61
C GLU A 129 4.03 15.75 2.09
N GLU A 130 5.20 15.56 1.49
CA GLU A 130 5.33 15.28 0.06
C GLU A 130 4.78 13.90 -0.28
N LEU A 131 5.00 12.90 0.58
CA LEU A 131 4.42 11.56 0.41
C LEU A 131 2.90 11.57 0.57
N MET A 132 2.38 12.31 1.55
CA MET A 132 0.93 12.46 1.73
C MET A 132 0.29 13.17 0.53
N ASN A 133 0.91 14.26 0.05
CA ASN A 133 0.44 14.96 -1.14
C ASN A 133 0.45 14.04 -2.38
N LEU A 134 1.50 13.23 -2.55
CA LEU A 134 1.57 12.23 -3.62
C LEU A 134 0.44 11.20 -3.51
N LEU A 135 0.21 10.60 -2.33
CA LEU A 135 -0.86 9.64 -2.14
C LEU A 135 -2.22 10.25 -2.50
N PHE A 136 -2.48 11.49 -2.08
CA PHE A 136 -3.75 12.17 -2.30
C PHE A 136 -3.91 12.78 -3.70
N SER A 137 -2.85 12.88 -4.50
CA SER A 137 -2.98 13.27 -5.92
C SER A 137 -3.80 12.25 -6.72
N PHE A 138 -4.03 11.05 -6.18
CA PHE A 138 -5.02 10.09 -6.70
C PHE A 138 -6.45 10.64 -6.79
N LEU A 139 -6.78 11.70 -6.03
CA LEU A 139 -8.09 12.33 -6.07
C LEU A 139 -8.21 13.42 -7.14
N ASP A 140 -7.13 13.76 -7.85
CA ASP A 140 -7.16 14.77 -8.90
C ASP A 140 -8.03 14.32 -10.07
N LEU A 141 -9.08 15.10 -10.38
CA LEU A 141 -10.11 14.80 -11.38
C LEU A 141 -9.60 14.62 -12.83
N ASN A 142 -8.32 14.90 -13.08
CA ASN A 142 -7.71 14.82 -14.40
C ASN A 142 -7.27 13.40 -14.79
N HIS A 143 -7.33 12.43 -13.88
CA HIS A 143 -6.88 11.07 -14.11
C HIS A 143 -8.02 10.06 -14.01
N SER A 144 -8.18 9.23 -15.03
CA SER A 144 -9.08 8.07 -14.99
C SER A 144 -8.33 6.90 -14.33
N HIS A 145 -8.58 6.66 -13.05
CA HIS A 145 -7.99 5.53 -12.33
C HIS A 145 -8.78 4.24 -12.53
N SER A 146 -8.12 3.08 -12.55
CA SER A 146 -8.82 1.80 -12.51
C SER A 146 -9.51 1.57 -11.17
N ASN A 147 -10.61 0.82 -11.20
CA ASN A 147 -11.34 0.40 -9.99
C ASN A 147 -10.45 -0.37 -9.00
N LEU A 148 -9.40 -1.03 -9.49
CA LEU A 148 -8.46 -1.78 -8.66
C LEU A 148 -7.63 -0.85 -7.79
N LEU A 149 -6.97 0.13 -8.41
CA LEU A 149 -6.14 1.12 -7.70
C LEU A 149 -6.98 1.97 -6.74
N ALA A 150 -8.21 2.34 -7.11
CA ALA A 150 -9.14 3.01 -6.20
C ALA A 150 -9.43 2.19 -4.93
N GLY A 151 -9.57 0.87 -5.08
CA GLY A 151 -9.70 -0.05 -3.96
C GLY A 151 -8.47 -0.07 -3.04
N TYR A 152 -7.27 -0.13 -3.62
CA TYR A 152 -6.02 -0.10 -2.85
C TYR A 152 -5.78 1.25 -2.15
N PHE A 153 -6.00 2.35 -2.86
CA PHE A 153 -5.95 3.70 -2.29
C PHE A 153 -6.90 3.81 -1.08
N SER A 154 -8.16 3.43 -1.26
CA SER A 154 -9.16 3.43 -0.18
C SER A 154 -8.70 2.61 1.03
N LYS A 155 -8.14 1.42 0.78
CA LYS A 155 -7.62 0.54 1.85
C LYS A 155 -6.47 1.18 2.63
N VAL A 156 -5.54 1.86 1.97
CA VAL A 156 -4.44 2.59 2.65
C VAL A 156 -4.98 3.76 3.46
N VAL A 157 -5.89 4.57 2.89
CA VAL A 157 -6.50 5.71 3.59
C VAL A 157 -7.27 5.27 4.82
N VAL A 158 -8.05 4.19 4.73
CA VAL A 158 -8.75 3.62 5.89
C VAL A 158 -7.74 3.13 6.95
N CYS A 159 -6.64 2.51 6.54
CA CYS A 159 -5.58 2.10 7.46
C CYS A 159 -4.97 3.31 8.20
N LEU A 160 -4.66 4.39 7.48
CA LEU A 160 -4.17 5.64 8.08
C LEU A 160 -5.18 6.24 9.06
N LEU A 161 -6.45 6.28 8.69
CA LEU A 161 -7.52 6.79 9.56
C LEU A 161 -7.64 5.97 10.86
N LEU A 162 -7.51 4.64 10.78
CA LEU A 162 -7.62 3.74 11.92
C LEU A 162 -6.37 3.70 12.80
N ARG A 163 -5.17 3.84 12.21
CA ARG A 163 -3.89 3.61 12.89
C ARG A 163 -3.14 4.90 13.23
N LYS A 164 -3.38 5.96 12.47
CA LYS A 164 -2.73 7.28 12.56
C LYS A 164 -3.75 8.41 12.57
N THR A 165 -4.88 8.20 13.24
CA THR A 165 -6.04 9.11 13.23
C THR A 165 -5.67 10.56 13.45
N VAL A 166 -4.88 10.87 14.49
CA VAL A 166 -4.57 12.26 14.85
C VAL A 166 -3.72 12.97 13.78
N PRO A 167 -2.53 12.46 13.40
CA PRO A 167 -1.76 13.04 12.29
C PRO A 167 -2.53 13.11 10.98
N PHE A 168 -3.32 12.08 10.67
CA PHE A 168 -4.13 12.05 9.45
C PHE A 168 -5.19 13.16 9.42
N LEU A 169 -5.93 13.36 10.52
CA LEU A 169 -6.92 14.42 10.59
C LEU A 169 -6.28 15.82 10.52
N GLN A 170 -5.07 15.99 11.07
CA GLN A 170 -4.31 17.24 10.93
C GLN A 170 -3.92 17.52 9.48
N TYR A 171 -3.48 16.50 8.75
CA TYR A 171 -3.22 16.61 7.31
C TYR A 171 -4.49 17.01 6.55
N VAL A 172 -5.61 16.31 6.76
CA VAL A 172 -6.89 16.61 6.07
C VAL A 172 -7.37 18.03 6.39
N GLN A 173 -7.27 18.48 7.63
CA GLN A 173 -7.62 19.86 8.02
C GLN A 173 -6.77 20.89 7.27
N THR A 174 -5.47 20.62 7.14
CA THR A 174 -4.54 21.48 6.40
C THR A 174 -4.91 21.51 4.92
N MET A 175 -5.11 20.35 4.29
CA MET A 175 -5.51 20.21 2.89
C MET A 175 -6.84 20.93 2.57
N MET A 176 -7.85 20.78 3.44
CA MET A 176 -9.16 21.45 3.25
C MET A 176 -9.10 22.96 3.45
N HIS A 177 -8.12 23.49 4.21
CA HIS A 177 -7.97 24.93 4.40
C HIS A 177 -7.33 25.63 3.17
N PHE A 178 -6.73 24.86 2.26
CA PHE A 178 -6.15 25.35 1.01
C PHE A 178 -7.10 25.21 -0.21
N LEU A 179 -8.24 24.54 -0.06
CA LEU A 179 -9.33 24.41 -1.05
C LEU A 179 -10.44 25.44 -0.78
#